data_AF-A0A371EBI7-F1
#
_entry.id   AF-A0A371EBI7-F1
#
_cell.length_a   1.000
_cell.length_b   1.000
_cell.length_c   1.000
_cell.angle_alpha   90.00
_cell.angle_beta   90.00
_cell.angle_gamma   90.00
#
_symmetry.space_group_name_H-M   'P 1'
#
loop_
_entity.id
_entity.type
_entity.pdbx_description
1 polymer ?
#
loop_
_entity_poly.entity_id
_entity_poly.type
_entity_poly.pdbx_seq_one_letter_code
_entity_poly.pdbx_strand_id
1 'polypeptide(L)'
;MDNIFEGLIEGDVEVYVDDMVVKSGTAANHYRALGRVFQVFRVQAGKFLGFMLTELGIEANQEKFQAIINMRSPQKVKEVQ
;
A
#
# COMPACT_ATOMS: atom_id res chain seq x y z
N MET A 1 3.33 10.02 3.32
CA MET A 1 3.74 8.63 3.58
C MET A 1 2.96 8.16 4.78
N ASP A 2 2.40 6.96 4.73
CA ASP A 2 1.62 6.42 5.85
C ASP A 2 2.50 6.29 7.10
N ASN A 3 1.99 6.72 8.26
CA ASN A 3 2.68 6.64 9.57
C ASN A 3 3.11 5.21 9.95
N ILE A 4 2.62 4.21 9.21
CA ILE A 4 2.93 2.78 9.37
C ILE A 4 4.43 2.51 9.12
N PHE A 5 5.09 3.34 8.30
CA PHE A 5 6.48 3.13 7.91
C PHE A 5 7.51 3.99 8.66
N GLU A 6 7.05 4.89 9.53
CA GLU A 6 7.86 5.92 10.20
C GLU A 6 8.98 5.34 11.10
N GLY A 7 8.92 4.04 11.44
CA GLY A 7 9.98 3.31 12.16
C GLY A 7 10.70 2.21 11.37
N LEU A 8 10.23 1.85 10.16
CA LEU A 8 10.84 0.78 9.35
C LEU A 8 11.79 1.32 8.27
N ILE A 9 11.49 2.50 7.71
CA ILE A 9 12.24 3.10 6.60
C ILE A 9 13.66 3.53 7.03
N GLU A 10 13.88 3.82 8.31
CA GLU A 10 15.18 4.31 8.77
C GLU A 10 16.22 3.20 9.06
N GLY A 11 15.80 1.94 9.21
CA GLY A 11 16.70 0.86 9.67
C GLY A 11 16.61 -0.46 8.90
N ASP A 12 15.42 -0.84 8.42
CA ASP A 12 15.17 -2.17 7.86
C ASP A 12 14.80 -2.15 6.38
N VAL A 13 14.26 -1.04 5.86
CA VAL A 13 13.72 -0.96 4.48
C VAL A 13 14.22 0.28 3.77
N GLU A 14 14.68 0.10 2.53
CA GLU A 14 14.91 1.19 1.59
C GLU A 14 13.92 1.08 0.44
N VAL A 15 13.29 2.19 0.07
CA VAL A 15 12.22 2.23 -0.93
C VAL A 15 12.72 2.99 -2.17
N TYR A 16 12.60 2.34 -3.33
CA TYR A 16 12.98 2.86 -4.64
C TYR A 16 11.79 2.83 -5.59
N VAL A 17 11.01 3.91 -5.65
CA VAL A 17 9.82 4.07 -6.51
C VAL A 17 8.81 2.92 -6.35
N ASP A 18 9.01 1.80 -7.03
CA ASP A 18 8.17 0.61 -7.02
C ASP A 18 8.77 -0.56 -6.20
N ASP A 19 10.06 -0.52 -5.90
CA ASP A 19 10.78 -1.59 -5.21
C ASP A 19 11.02 -1.26 -3.73
N MET A 20 10.83 -2.26 -2.87
CA MET A 20 11.26 -2.20 -1.47
C MET A 20 12.36 -3.21 -1.20
N VAL A 21 13.50 -2.73 -0.70
CA VAL A 21 14.67 -3.54 -0.38
C VAL A 21 14.81 -3.62 1.14
N VAL A 22 14.74 -4.84 1.68
CA VAL A 22 15.00 -5.07 3.11
C VAL A 22 16.51 -5.23 3.33
N LYS A 23 17.08 -4.48 4.28
CA LYS A 23 18.52 -4.45 4.57
C LYS A 23 18.80 -4.84 6.02
N SER A 24 19.97 -5.43 6.27
CA SER A 24 20.44 -5.76 7.62
C SER A 24 21.94 -6.02 7.64
N GLY A 25 22.63 -5.72 8.74
CA GLY A 25 24.07 -5.94 8.88
C GLY A 25 24.51 -7.42 9.03
N THR A 26 23.61 -8.34 9.37
CA THR A 26 23.92 -9.78 9.52
C THR A 26 22.75 -10.64 9.07
N ALA A 27 23.00 -11.88 8.63
CA ALA A 27 21.95 -12.82 8.21
C ALA A 27 20.94 -13.12 9.33
N ALA A 28 21.40 -13.26 10.58
CA ALA A 28 20.52 -13.49 11.73
C ALA A 28 19.56 -12.31 11.98
N ASN A 29 20.04 -11.07 11.78
CA ASN A 29 19.21 -9.88 11.88
C ASN A 29 18.30 -9.71 10.66
N HIS A 30 18.68 -10.26 9.50
CA HIS A 30 17.88 -10.21 8.28
C HIS A 30 16.51 -10.88 8.46
N TYR A 31 16.47 -12.06 9.07
CA TYR A 31 15.21 -12.75 9.36
C TYR A 31 14.29 -11.92 10.27
N ARG A 32 14.86 -11.18 11.23
CA ARG A 32 14.09 -10.31 12.13
C ARG A 32 13.58 -9.06 11.39
N ALA A 33 14.40 -8.46 10.55
CA ALA A 33 14.02 -7.34 9.70
C ALA A 33 12.89 -7.74 8.75
N LEU A 34 13.03 -8.85 8.03
CA LEU A 34 11.98 -9.42 7.19
C LEU A 34 10.69 -9.68 7.98
N GLY A 35 10.78 -10.24 9.18
CA GLY A 35 9.61 -10.46 10.04
C GLY A 35 8.85 -9.17 10.37
N ARG A 36 9.57 -8.10 10.72
CA ARG A 36 8.95 -6.78 10.99
C ARG A 36 8.31 -6.19 9.74
N VAL A 37 9.01 -6.26 8.61
CA VAL A 37 8.53 -5.78 7.31
C VAL A 37 7.27 -6.53 6.90
N PHE A 38 7.29 -7.85 6.93
CA PHE A 38 6.12 -8.66 6.60
C PHE A 38 4.98 -8.45 7.58
N GLN A 39 5.23 -8.14 8.86
CA GLN A 39 4.16 -7.83 9.80
C GLN A 39 3.42 -6.54 9.45
N VAL A 40 4.11 -5.55 8.90
CA VAL A 40 3.49 -4.33 8.35
C VAL A 40 2.71 -4.62 7.07
N PHE A 41 3.25 -5.47 6.20
CA PHE A 41 2.57 -5.89 4.97
C PHE A 41 1.48 -6.94 5.17
N ARG A 42 1.41 -7.57 6.35
CA ARG A 42 0.24 -8.35 6.78
C ARG A 42 -0.87 -7.36 7.12
N VAL A 43 -1.43 -6.79 6.07
CA VAL A 43 -2.61 -5.96 6.15
C VAL A 43 -3.73 -6.86 6.64
N GLN A 44 -4.10 -6.75 7.92
CA GLN A 44 -5.44 -7.12 8.35
C GLN A 44 -6.39 -6.30 7.49
N ALA A 45 -7.32 -6.96 6.79
CA ALA A 45 -8.14 -6.39 5.73
C ALA A 45 -8.47 -4.90 5.94
N GLY A 46 -8.10 -4.03 4.99
CA GLY A 46 -8.11 -2.58 5.19
C GLY A 46 -7.65 -1.76 3.98
N LYS A 47 -7.76 -0.43 4.08
CA LYS A 47 -7.41 0.52 3.00
C LYS A 47 -5.91 0.80 3.02
N PHE A 48 -5.20 0.46 1.95
CA PHE A 48 -3.75 0.70 1.79
C PHE A 48 -3.47 1.32 0.42
N LEU A 49 -2.71 2.42 0.37
CA LEU A 49 -2.42 3.17 -0.87
C LEU A 49 -3.67 3.49 -1.71
N GLY A 50 -4.84 3.65 -1.07
CA GLY A 50 -6.11 3.91 -1.74
C GLY A 50 -6.77 2.68 -2.39
N PHE A 51 -6.23 1.48 -2.19
CA PHE A 51 -6.83 0.18 -2.54
C PHE A 51 -7.41 -0.49 -1.29
N MET A 52 -8.39 -1.35 -1.48
CA MET A 52 -8.92 -2.20 -0.41
C MET A 52 -8.16 -3.53 -0.47
N LEU A 53 -7.52 -3.92 0.63
CA LEU A 53 -6.83 -5.20 0.73
C LEU A 53 -7.66 -6.14 1.59
N THR A 54 -7.78 -7.39 1.16
CA THR A 54 -8.42 -8.50 1.86
C THR A 54 -7.44 -9.66 1.97
N GLU A 55 -7.79 -10.69 2.74
CA GLU A 55 -7.01 -11.93 2.79
C GLU A 55 -6.90 -12.62 1.42
N LEU A 56 -7.82 -12.32 0.50
CA LEU A 56 -7.87 -12.87 -0.86
C LEU A 56 -7.14 -12.00 -1.89
N GLY A 57 -6.67 -10.80 -1.51
CA GLY A 57 -5.94 -9.87 -2.38
C GLY A 57 -6.57 -8.49 -2.46
N ILE A 58 -6.38 -7.81 -3.60
CA ILE A 58 -6.87 -6.45 -3.84
C ILE A 58 -8.36 -6.50 -4.23
N GLU A 59 -9.20 -5.84 -3.45
CA GLU A 59 -10.62 -5.68 -3.72
C GLU A 59 -10.92 -4.26 -4.25
N ALA A 60 -12.01 -4.15 -5.02
CA ALA A 60 -12.54 -2.88 -5.45
C ALA A 60 -12.97 -2.04 -4.23
N ASN A 61 -12.47 -0.81 -4.14
CA ASN A 61 -12.95 0.12 -3.12
C ASN A 61 -14.39 0.55 -3.45
N GLN A 62 -15.34 0.16 -2.61
CA GLN A 62 -16.76 0.44 -2.79
C GLN A 62 -17.09 1.95 -2.84
N GLU A 63 -16.33 2.80 -2.15
CA GLU A 63 -16.47 4.26 -2.23
C GLU A 63 -16.15 4.77 -3.64
N LYS A 64 -15.06 4.28 -4.24
CA LYS A 64 -14.66 4.66 -5.61
C LYS A 64 -15.66 4.12 -6.64
N PHE A 65 -16.16 2.91 -6.42
CA PHE A 65 -17.16 2.30 -7.29
C PHE A 65 -18.46 3.11 -7.27
N GLN A 66 -18.94 3.50 -6.09
CA GLN A 66 -20.15 4.32 -6.00
C GLN A 66 -19.96 5.75 -6.48
N ALA A 67 -18.77 6.33 -6.38
CA ALA A 67 -18.49 7.60 -7.01
C ALA A 67 -18.71 7.50 -8.54
N ILE A 68 -18.22 6.44 -9.18
CA ILE A 68 -18.36 6.23 -10.64
C ILE A 68 -19.81 5.96 -11.03
N ILE A 69 -20.54 5.10 -10.30
CA ILE A 69 -21.96 4.83 -10.59
C ILE A 69 -22.80 6.10 -10.50
N ASN A 70 -22.51 6.96 -9.53
CA ASN A 70 -23.26 8.19 -9.30
C ASN A 70 -22.73 9.38 -10.12
N MET A 71 -21.71 9.19 -10.97
CA MET A 71 -21.23 10.27 -11.83
C MET A 71 -22.31 10.65 -12.86
N ARG A 72 -22.53 11.96 -12.98
CA ARG A 72 -23.32 12.51 -14.10
C ARG A 72 -22.55 12.33 -15.40
N SER A 73 -23.26 12.25 -16.52
CA SER A 73 -22.62 12.26 -17.83
C SER A 73 -21.80 13.54 -18.04
N PRO A 74 -20.53 13.43 -18.45
CA PRO A 74 -19.69 14.59 -18.71
C PRO A 74 -20.25 15.41 -19.88
N GLN A 75 -20.16 16.73 -19.78
CA GLN A 75 -20.72 17.67 -20.77
C GLN A 75 -19.66 18.35 -21.62
N LYS A 76 -18.39 18.22 -21.26
CA LYS A 76 -17.26 18.85 -21.96
C LYS A 76 -16.13 17.84 -22.12
N VAL A 77 -15.36 17.98 -23.19
CA VAL A 77 -14.18 17.12 -23.46
C VAL A 77 -13.20 17.14 -22.28
N LYS A 78 -13.02 18.31 -21.65
CA LYS A 78 -12.17 18.47 -20.45
C LYS A 78 -12.65 17.69 -19.21
N GLU A 79 -13.90 17.23 -19.18
CA GLU A 79 -14.44 16.42 -18.08
C GLU A 79 -14.18 14.91 -18.28
N VAL A 80 -13.58 14.51 -19.42
CA VAL A 80 -13.28 13.11 -19.79
C VAL A 80 -11.77 12.88 -20.00
N GLN A 81 -10.95 13.94 -19.97
CA GLN A 81 -9.49 13.87 -20.05
C GLN A 81 -8.86 13.76 -18.67
#